data_AF-A0A7Y9N3Y8-F1
#
_entry.id   AF-A0A7Y9N3Y8-F1
#
_cell.length_a   1.000
_cell.length_b   1.000
_cell.length_c   1.000
_cell.angle_alpha   90.00
_cell.angle_beta   90.00
_cell.angle_gamma   90.00
#
_symmetry.space_group_name_H-M   'P 1'
#
loop_
_entity.id
_entity.type
_entity.pdbx_description
1 polymer ?
#
loop_
_entity_poly.entity_id
_entity_poly.type
_entity_poly.pdbx_seq_one_letter_code
_entity_poly.pdbx_strand_id
1 'polypeptide(L)'
;MSDHERQRARYLSGTEGAPPVPPPGGYRGARREAWGSTPAPPVAVSMPAEESKQPANALGWIALTASILFALILLGTFVAGGTDLLYGVTMLALQLVVAGVIIAALFSVRGRKLGAIGLVIAILFNVATVGGMSALQTSASGNYEGTKTAAQRHAEAYPGIKGTDPQKALSQQSLDEVRAQTETLFADIRARLTDEFGFTWTQVGDEDLRPERNGYGGESMLVEFTSAAWATNEPVQGYDRKRAVMAVISEVVVDHGLWDLYSFNDPAVSGIDPAMIAKLYGSDDPRTQTTWEYYTENFPDPLRFYATINDLSNDSNGGFRTAREAQNARTGEPLEGLQLTAIASGVLSEADRAEFQEKLKDYPGFE
;
A
#
# COMPACT_ATOMS: atom_id res chain seq x y z
N MET A 1 15.11 2.44 17.93
CA MET A 1 14.19 2.33 16.79
C MET A 1 12.85 2.92 17.17
N SER A 2 12.39 3.94 16.44
CA SER A 2 11.15 4.67 16.75
C SER A 2 9.92 3.82 16.41
N ASP A 3 8.76 4.15 17.00
CA ASP A 3 7.50 3.46 16.69
C ASP A 3 7.10 3.62 15.20
N HIS A 4 7.61 4.66 14.53
CA HIS A 4 7.49 4.87 13.08
C HIS A 4 8.28 3.82 12.27
N GLU A 5 9.48 3.42 12.69
CA GLU A 5 10.23 2.33 12.05
C GLU A 5 9.52 0.97 12.22
N ARG A 6 8.82 0.77 13.34
CA ARG A 6 7.98 -0.41 13.57
C ARG A 6 6.70 -0.42 12.75
N GLN A 7 6.11 0.75 12.46
CA GLN A 7 4.98 0.87 11.54
C GLN A 7 5.42 0.68 10.08
N ARG A 8 6.58 1.21 9.68
CA ARG A 8 7.21 0.92 8.37
C ARG A 8 7.46 -0.58 8.18
N ALA A 9 7.94 -1.27 9.22
CA ALA A 9 8.13 -2.73 9.19
C ALA A 9 6.81 -3.51 9.05
N ARG A 10 5.69 -3.00 9.60
CA ARG A 10 4.37 -3.64 9.51
C ARG A 10 3.80 -3.69 8.10
N TYR A 11 4.16 -2.74 7.23
CA TYR A 11 3.78 -2.76 5.82
C TYR A 11 4.74 -3.55 4.92
N LEU A 12 5.91 -3.95 5.44
CA LEU A 12 6.95 -4.65 4.68
C LEU A 12 7.07 -6.14 4.98
N SER A 13 6.51 -6.66 6.08
CA SER A 13 6.37 -8.11 6.28
C SER A 13 5.49 -8.43 7.49
N GLY A 14 4.28 -8.96 7.28
CA GLY A 14 3.50 -9.50 8.40
C GLY A 14 2.06 -9.89 8.02
N THR A 15 1.73 -11.16 8.22
CA THR A 15 0.36 -11.71 8.14
C THR A 15 -0.49 -11.35 9.36
N GLU A 16 -0.46 -10.09 9.79
CA GLU A 16 -1.26 -9.59 10.93
C GLU A 16 -2.55 -8.87 10.48
N GLY A 17 -2.94 -9.04 9.21
CA GLY A 17 -4.23 -8.63 8.67
C GLY A 17 -5.24 -9.78 8.50
N ALA A 18 -5.00 -10.96 9.09
CA ALA A 18 -5.96 -12.05 9.03
C ALA A 18 -7.18 -11.72 9.93
N PRO A 19 -8.44 -11.84 9.43
CA PRO A 19 -9.62 -11.61 10.24
C PRO A 19 -9.64 -12.54 11.45
N PRO A 20 -10.22 -12.13 12.60
CA PRO A 20 -10.17 -12.91 13.83
C PRO A 20 -10.75 -14.31 13.64
N VAL A 21 -10.09 -15.29 14.26
CA VAL A 21 -10.56 -16.69 14.32
C VAL A 21 -11.98 -16.75 14.92
N PRO A 22 -12.87 -17.59 14.37
CA PRO A 22 -14.25 -17.67 14.84
C PRO A 22 -14.31 -18.12 16.31
N PRO A 23 -15.32 -17.66 17.08
CA PRO A 23 -15.43 -18.02 18.49
C PRO A 23 -15.59 -19.54 18.67
N PRO A 24 -15.23 -20.09 19.85
CA PRO A 24 -15.35 -21.52 20.13
C PRO A 24 -16.80 -21.98 19.95
N GLY A 25 -17.06 -22.68 18.83
CA GLY A 25 -18.42 -23.12 18.45
C GLY A 25 -18.75 -22.99 16.95
N GLY A 26 -18.03 -22.16 16.19
CA GLY A 26 -18.13 -22.05 14.73
C GLY A 26 -19.49 -21.57 14.18
N TYR A 27 -19.53 -21.22 12.88
CA TYR A 27 -20.73 -20.74 12.17
C TYR A 27 -21.80 -21.83 12.06
N ARG A 28 -22.64 -21.97 13.08
CA ARG A 28 -23.85 -22.80 13.04
C ARG A 28 -24.91 -22.11 12.19
N GLY A 29 -24.97 -22.43 10.90
CA GLY A 29 -26.07 -21.96 10.05
C GLY A 29 -26.00 -22.31 8.56
N ALA A 30 -24.83 -22.64 8.02
CA ALA A 30 -24.72 -22.99 6.60
C ALA A 30 -25.16 -24.45 6.34
N ARG A 31 -26.46 -24.64 6.14
CA ARG A 31 -27.09 -25.90 5.68
C ARG A 31 -26.50 -26.30 4.32
N ARG A 32 -25.92 -27.52 4.23
CA ARG A 32 -25.77 -28.26 2.98
C ARG A 32 -26.76 -29.42 2.99
N GLU A 33 -27.44 -29.58 1.86
CA GLU A 33 -28.44 -30.60 1.58
C GLU A 33 -27.88 -32.01 1.86
N ALA A 34 -28.65 -32.77 2.64
CA ALA A 34 -28.40 -34.18 2.90
C ALA A 34 -28.94 -35.00 1.73
N TRP A 35 -28.06 -35.73 1.03
CA TRP A 35 -28.46 -36.88 0.22
C TRP A 35 -28.37 -38.15 1.06
N GLY A 36 -29.48 -38.88 1.06
CA GLY A 36 -29.79 -39.94 1.99
C GLY A 36 -28.96 -41.22 1.84
N SER A 37 -28.87 -41.91 2.97
CA SER A 37 -28.35 -43.25 3.14
C SER A 37 -29.38 -44.30 2.68
N THR A 38 -28.95 -45.29 1.90
CA THR A 38 -29.62 -46.60 1.79
C THR A 38 -28.63 -47.72 2.14
N PRO A 39 -29.10 -48.86 2.70
CA PRO A 39 -28.25 -49.82 3.41
C PRO A 39 -27.57 -50.82 2.48
N ALA A 40 -26.36 -51.23 2.87
CA ALA A 40 -25.55 -52.24 2.18
C ALA A 40 -25.97 -53.69 2.53
N PRO A 41 -25.86 -54.65 1.58
CA PRO A 41 -25.79 -56.07 1.90
C PRO A 41 -24.32 -56.55 2.05
N PRO A 42 -24.09 -57.68 2.74
CA PRO A 42 -22.77 -58.06 3.25
C PRO A 42 -21.90 -58.69 2.17
N VAL A 43 -20.59 -58.40 2.19
CA VAL A 43 -19.61 -59.10 1.36
C VAL A 43 -18.66 -59.87 2.26
N ALA A 44 -18.54 -61.16 1.96
CA ALA A 44 -17.76 -62.16 2.66
C ALA A 44 -16.25 -61.85 2.66
N VAL A 45 -15.61 -62.21 3.77
CA VAL A 45 -14.15 -62.21 3.92
C VAL A 45 -13.57 -63.31 3.03
N SER A 46 -12.69 -62.94 2.09
CA SER A 46 -11.81 -63.87 1.39
C SER A 46 -10.36 -63.52 1.71
N MET A 47 -9.60 -64.53 2.12
CA MET A 47 -8.17 -64.41 2.42
C MET A 47 -7.38 -64.01 1.17
N PRO A 48 -6.29 -63.22 1.28
CA PRO A 48 -5.51 -62.83 0.13
C PRO A 48 -4.67 -64.02 -0.37
N ALA A 49 -4.80 -64.34 -1.65
CA ALA A 49 -3.86 -65.21 -2.35
C ALA A 49 -2.53 -64.47 -2.56
N GLU A 50 -1.41 -65.17 -2.37
CA GLU A 50 -0.08 -64.66 -2.70
C GLU A 50 0.01 -64.32 -4.21
N GLU A 51 0.05 -63.02 -4.52
CA GLU A 51 0.34 -62.54 -5.87
C GLU A 51 1.83 -62.78 -6.19
N SER A 52 2.10 -63.69 -7.12
CA SER A 52 3.40 -63.82 -7.77
C SER A 52 3.83 -62.49 -8.37
N LYS A 53 4.99 -61.94 -7.95
CA LYS A 53 5.58 -60.72 -8.52
C LYS A 53 5.95 -60.95 -9.99
N GLN A 54 5.05 -60.57 -10.91
CA GLN A 54 5.34 -60.50 -12.33
C GLN A 54 5.99 -59.15 -12.69
N PRO A 55 6.89 -59.10 -13.68
CA PRO A 55 7.69 -57.91 -13.99
C PRO A 55 6.82 -56.74 -14.45
N ALA A 56 7.16 -55.53 -13.99
CA ALA A 56 6.42 -54.31 -14.25
C ALA A 56 6.39 -53.94 -15.74
N ASN A 57 5.26 -53.42 -16.20
CA ASN A 57 5.05 -53.02 -17.60
C ASN A 57 5.86 -51.77 -17.96
N ALA A 58 6.47 -51.75 -19.15
CA ALA A 58 7.28 -50.65 -19.68
C ALA A 58 6.58 -49.28 -19.59
N LEU A 59 5.25 -49.24 -19.83
CA LEU A 59 4.45 -48.02 -19.71
C LEU A 59 4.43 -47.43 -18.29
N GLY A 60 4.43 -48.27 -17.26
CA GLY A 60 4.48 -47.80 -15.87
C GLY A 60 5.83 -47.17 -15.51
N TRP A 61 6.91 -47.75 -16.02
CA TRP A 61 8.26 -47.19 -15.86
C TRP A 61 8.44 -45.88 -16.65
N ILE A 62 7.91 -45.79 -17.86
CA ILE A 62 7.93 -44.57 -18.66
C ILE A 62 7.16 -43.45 -17.94
N ALA A 63 5.96 -43.74 -17.41
CA ALA A 63 5.18 -42.77 -16.65
C ALA A 63 5.94 -42.27 -15.41
N LEU A 64 6.50 -43.19 -14.61
CA LEU A 64 7.26 -42.83 -13.41
C LEU A 64 8.51 -41.99 -13.75
N THR A 65 9.26 -42.40 -14.78
CA THR A 65 10.50 -41.72 -15.18
C THR A 65 10.19 -40.33 -15.73
N ALA A 66 9.14 -40.20 -16.55
CA ALA A 66 8.68 -38.93 -17.07
C ALA A 66 8.22 -37.98 -15.95
N SER A 67 7.48 -38.48 -14.95
CA SER A 67 7.09 -37.69 -13.77
C SER A 67 8.29 -37.21 -12.95
N ILE A 68 9.28 -38.06 -12.73
CA ILE A 68 10.50 -37.68 -11.99
C ILE A 68 11.31 -36.64 -12.76
N LEU A 69 11.55 -36.86 -14.05
CA LEU A 69 12.28 -35.92 -14.90
C LEU A 69 11.56 -34.57 -14.97
N PHE A 70 10.24 -34.58 -15.12
CA PHE A 70 9.44 -33.36 -15.11
C PHE A 70 9.54 -32.62 -13.78
N ALA A 71 9.44 -33.32 -12.65
CA ALA A 71 9.62 -32.72 -11.33
C ALA A 71 11.02 -32.10 -11.15
N LEU A 72 12.07 -32.78 -11.63
CA LEU A 72 13.44 -32.26 -11.60
C LEU A 72 13.62 -31.03 -12.49
N ILE A 73 13.00 -31.00 -13.67
CA ILE A 73 13.01 -29.84 -14.56
C ILE A 73 12.30 -28.65 -13.90
N LEU A 74 11.13 -28.87 -13.27
CA LEU A 74 10.42 -27.81 -12.55
C LEU A 74 11.24 -27.28 -11.39
N LEU A 75 11.84 -28.15 -10.57
CA LEU A 75 12.69 -27.77 -9.45
C LEU A 75 13.97 -27.06 -9.92
N GLY A 76 14.62 -27.54 -10.97
CA GLY A 76 15.80 -26.90 -11.54
C GLY A 76 15.50 -25.51 -12.10
N THR A 77 14.37 -25.37 -12.80
CA THR A 77 13.90 -24.07 -13.33
C THR A 77 13.54 -23.11 -12.19
N PHE A 78 12.93 -23.62 -11.12
CA PHE A 78 12.63 -22.86 -9.90
C PHE A 78 13.91 -22.36 -9.21
N VAL A 79 14.91 -23.24 -9.01
CA VAL A 79 16.21 -22.87 -8.40
C VAL A 79 16.97 -21.86 -9.28
N ALA A 80 16.83 -21.94 -10.61
CA ALA A 80 17.44 -21.01 -11.55
C ALA A 80 16.67 -19.69 -11.72
N GLY A 81 15.52 -19.50 -11.05
CA GLY A 81 14.72 -18.27 -11.13
C GLY A 81 13.93 -18.07 -12.43
N GLY A 82 13.71 -19.13 -13.21
CA GLY A 82 13.05 -19.07 -14.53
C GLY A 82 11.51 -19.09 -14.47
N THR A 83 10.87 -18.15 -13.80
CA THR A 83 9.40 -18.13 -13.64
C THR A 83 8.62 -18.05 -14.95
N ASP A 84 9.12 -17.28 -15.92
CA ASP A 84 8.47 -17.15 -17.23
C ASP A 84 8.52 -18.45 -18.05
N LEU A 85 9.55 -19.27 -17.83
CA LEU A 85 9.63 -20.59 -18.43
C LEU A 85 8.60 -21.53 -17.83
N LEU A 86 8.32 -21.43 -16.52
CA LEU A 86 7.31 -22.25 -15.83
C LEU A 86 5.90 -21.98 -16.36
N TYR A 87 5.54 -20.71 -16.61
CA TYR A 87 4.24 -20.32 -17.18
C TYR A 87 4.19 -20.34 -18.72
N GLY A 88 5.31 -20.64 -19.37
CA GLY A 88 5.39 -20.71 -20.82
C GLY A 88 4.53 -21.83 -21.41
N VAL A 89 4.02 -21.60 -22.61
CA VAL A 89 3.21 -22.57 -23.39
C VAL A 89 3.91 -23.93 -23.49
N THR A 90 5.25 -23.93 -23.60
CA THR A 90 6.07 -25.14 -23.68
C THR A 90 6.02 -25.99 -22.40
N MET A 91 6.04 -25.39 -21.20
CA MET A 91 5.96 -26.15 -19.94
C MET A 91 4.56 -26.68 -19.68
N LEU A 92 3.53 -25.91 -20.03
CA LEU A 92 2.14 -26.38 -19.97
C LEU A 92 1.91 -27.56 -20.92
N ALA A 93 2.44 -27.48 -22.15
CA ALA A 93 2.39 -28.58 -23.11
C ALA A 93 3.11 -29.83 -22.58
N LEU A 94 4.30 -29.66 -21.98
CA LEU A 94 5.05 -30.76 -21.38
C LEU A 94 4.29 -31.41 -20.21
N GLN A 95 3.64 -30.61 -19.36
CA GLN A 95 2.80 -31.12 -18.27
C GLN A 95 1.63 -31.97 -18.79
N LEU A 96 0.97 -31.52 -19.87
CA LEU A 96 -0.13 -32.26 -20.48
C LEU A 96 0.33 -33.58 -21.11
N VAL A 97 1.52 -33.61 -21.72
CA VAL A 97 2.12 -34.85 -22.24
C VAL A 97 2.40 -35.84 -21.10
N VAL A 98 3.02 -35.38 -20.00
CA VAL A 98 3.29 -36.22 -18.82
C VAL A 98 1.97 -36.74 -18.21
N ALA A 99 0.94 -35.90 -18.10
CA ALA A 99 -0.37 -36.31 -17.63
C ALA A 99 -1.02 -37.36 -18.55
N GLY A 100 -0.92 -37.20 -19.88
CA GLY A 100 -1.41 -38.18 -20.84
C GLY A 100 -0.75 -39.55 -20.70
N VAL A 101 0.57 -39.59 -20.48
CA VAL A 101 1.34 -40.82 -20.24
C VAL A 101 0.93 -41.49 -18.92
N ILE A 102 0.73 -40.71 -17.86
CA ILE A 102 0.24 -41.21 -16.56
C ILE A 102 -1.14 -41.83 -16.71
N ILE A 103 -2.07 -41.13 -17.39
CA ILE A 103 -3.42 -41.62 -17.63
C ILE A 103 -3.37 -42.95 -18.41
N ALA A 104 -2.59 -43.02 -19.49
CA ALA A 104 -2.39 -44.26 -20.23
C ALA A 104 -1.83 -45.41 -19.37
N ALA A 105 -0.92 -45.11 -18.44
CA ALA A 105 -0.38 -46.11 -17.51
C ALA A 105 -1.40 -46.58 -16.46
N LEU A 106 -2.34 -45.72 -16.03
CA LEU A 106 -3.41 -46.08 -15.09
C LEU A 106 -4.45 -47.03 -15.68
N PHE A 107 -4.74 -46.88 -16.98
CA PHE A 107 -5.60 -47.81 -17.72
C PHE A 107 -4.92 -49.15 -18.01
N SER A 108 -3.60 -49.26 -17.84
CA SER A 108 -2.89 -50.54 -17.92
C SER A 108 -2.95 -51.30 -16.60
N VAL A 109 -3.54 -52.51 -16.61
CA VAL A 109 -3.62 -53.40 -15.43
C VAL A 109 -2.26 -53.60 -14.75
N ARG A 110 -1.18 -53.70 -15.54
CA ARG A 110 0.19 -53.91 -15.08
C ARG A 110 0.99 -52.62 -14.81
N GLY A 111 0.51 -51.48 -15.31
CA GLY A 111 1.15 -50.17 -15.13
C GLY A 111 0.58 -49.35 -13.99
N ARG A 112 -0.61 -49.71 -13.50
CA ARG A 112 -1.42 -48.89 -12.58
C ARG A 112 -0.71 -48.47 -11.30
N LYS A 113 0.07 -49.34 -10.66
CA LYS A 113 0.81 -48.98 -9.43
C LYS A 113 1.86 -47.89 -9.69
N LEU A 114 2.67 -48.04 -10.74
CA LEU A 114 3.69 -47.04 -11.10
C LEU A 114 3.06 -45.75 -11.66
N GLY A 115 1.97 -45.87 -12.42
CA GLY A 115 1.18 -44.72 -12.87
C GLY A 115 0.57 -43.94 -11.71
N ALA A 116 0.10 -44.61 -10.65
CA ALA A 116 -0.41 -43.95 -9.45
C ALA A 116 0.70 -43.20 -8.69
N ILE A 117 1.91 -43.79 -8.58
CA ILE A 117 3.06 -43.09 -7.99
C ILE A 117 3.45 -41.87 -8.83
N GLY A 118 3.52 -42.02 -10.16
CA GLY A 118 3.77 -40.90 -11.08
C GLY A 118 2.72 -39.80 -10.99
N LEU A 119 1.45 -40.16 -10.79
CA LEU A 119 0.36 -39.21 -10.58
C LEU A 119 0.56 -38.41 -9.29
N VAL A 120 0.92 -39.06 -8.18
CA VAL A 120 1.22 -38.36 -6.91
C VAL A 120 2.35 -37.36 -7.10
N ILE A 121 3.43 -37.76 -7.78
CA ILE A 121 4.57 -36.86 -8.07
C ILE A 121 4.11 -35.67 -8.94
N ALA A 122 3.33 -35.92 -10.00
CA ALA A 122 2.85 -34.86 -10.88
C ALA A 122 1.87 -33.90 -10.19
N ILE A 123 1.06 -34.37 -9.24
CA ILE A 123 0.17 -33.52 -8.46
C ILE A 123 0.98 -32.64 -7.50
N LEU A 124 1.98 -33.20 -6.81
CA LEU A 124 2.84 -32.45 -5.90
C LEU A 124 3.72 -31.43 -6.63
N PHE A 125 4.28 -31.82 -7.78
CA PHE A 125 5.18 -31.02 -8.61
C PHE A 125 4.52 -30.71 -9.96
N ASN A 126 3.62 -29.74 -9.97
CA ASN A 126 3.02 -29.18 -11.18
C ASN A 126 3.37 -27.69 -11.33
N VAL A 127 3.14 -27.16 -12.54
CA VAL A 127 3.41 -25.76 -12.90
C VAL A 127 2.70 -24.77 -11.95
N ALA A 128 1.46 -25.05 -11.53
CA ALA A 128 0.74 -24.17 -10.62
C ALA A 128 1.31 -24.17 -9.20
N THR A 129 1.68 -25.34 -8.67
CA THR A 129 2.28 -25.45 -7.32
C THR A 129 3.66 -24.78 -7.26
N VAL A 130 4.54 -25.08 -8.23
CA VAL A 130 5.91 -24.52 -8.28
C VAL A 130 5.87 -23.04 -8.65
N GLY A 131 5.01 -22.64 -9.60
CA GLY A 131 4.80 -21.25 -9.96
C GLY A 131 4.22 -20.42 -8.81
N GLY A 132 3.24 -20.96 -8.08
CA GLY A 132 2.65 -20.31 -6.90
C GLY A 132 3.65 -20.09 -5.77
N MET A 133 4.53 -21.06 -5.50
CA MET A 133 5.63 -20.89 -4.53
C MET A 133 6.64 -19.84 -4.99
N SER A 134 6.96 -19.78 -6.29
CA SER A 134 7.87 -18.78 -6.82
C SER A 134 7.29 -17.37 -6.74
N ALA A 135 6.02 -17.19 -7.08
CA ALA A 135 5.35 -15.90 -6.95
C ALA A 135 5.33 -15.41 -5.49
N LEU A 136 5.09 -16.30 -4.54
CA LEU A 136 5.12 -15.99 -3.10
C LEU A 136 6.53 -15.66 -2.60
N GLN A 137 7.57 -16.35 -3.09
CA GLN A 137 8.96 -16.07 -2.70
C GLN A 137 9.45 -14.74 -3.29
N THR A 138 9.13 -14.45 -4.55
CA THR A 138 9.44 -13.16 -5.18
C THR A 138 8.67 -12.01 -4.53
N SER A 139 7.39 -12.20 -4.18
CA SER A 139 6.61 -11.18 -3.49
C SER A 139 7.07 -10.94 -2.05
N ALA A 140 7.49 -12.00 -1.34
CA ALA A 140 7.93 -11.90 0.06
C ALA A 140 9.36 -11.37 0.21
N SER A 141 10.23 -11.55 -0.78
CA SER A 141 11.62 -11.09 -0.73
C SER A 141 11.85 -9.72 -1.37
N GLY A 142 10.89 -9.19 -2.14
CA GLY A 142 11.05 -7.94 -2.89
C GLY A 142 12.15 -7.98 -3.97
N ASN A 143 12.83 -9.12 -4.12
CA ASN A 143 14.04 -9.25 -4.92
C ASN A 143 13.68 -9.69 -6.35
N TYR A 144 13.37 -8.68 -7.18
CA TYR A 144 13.30 -8.83 -8.65
C TYR A 144 14.68 -8.64 -9.31
N GLU A 145 15.77 -8.60 -8.55
CA GLU A 145 17.12 -8.30 -9.06
C GLU A 145 17.59 -9.25 -10.17
N GLY A 146 17.12 -10.51 -10.16
CA GLY A 146 17.47 -11.51 -11.17
C GLY A 146 16.68 -11.44 -12.49
N THR A 147 15.61 -10.65 -12.57
CA THR A 147 14.67 -10.64 -13.72
C THR A 147 14.61 -9.32 -14.47
N LYS A 148 15.26 -8.26 -13.97
CA LYS A 148 15.24 -6.94 -14.61
C LYS A 148 16.34 -6.80 -15.66
N THR A 149 15.92 -6.42 -16.87
CA THR A 149 16.85 -6.01 -17.94
C THR A 149 17.70 -4.82 -17.50
N ALA A 150 18.86 -4.63 -18.13
CA ALA A 150 19.70 -3.46 -17.87
C ALA A 150 18.94 -2.14 -18.11
N ALA A 151 18.07 -2.10 -19.12
CA ALA A 151 17.24 -0.94 -19.42
C ALA A 151 16.21 -0.64 -18.32
N GLN A 152 15.59 -1.67 -17.72
CA GLN A 152 14.68 -1.49 -16.58
C GLN A 152 15.44 -1.00 -15.34
N ARG A 153 16.60 -1.58 -15.05
CA ARG A 153 17.46 -1.11 -13.95
C ARG A 153 17.91 0.34 -14.14
N HIS A 154 18.25 0.71 -15.38
CA HIS A 154 18.56 2.09 -15.73
C HIS A 154 17.37 3.00 -15.44
N ALA A 155 16.18 2.68 -15.97
CA ALA A 155 14.96 3.47 -15.77
C ALA A 155 14.56 3.59 -14.29
N GLU A 156 14.72 2.53 -13.49
CA GLU A 156 14.45 2.55 -12.05
C GLU A 156 15.40 3.46 -11.26
N ALA A 157 16.59 3.74 -11.78
CA ALA A 157 17.54 4.67 -11.18
C ALA A 157 17.35 6.12 -11.66
N TYR A 158 16.33 6.39 -12.49
CA TYR A 158 16.01 7.75 -12.93
C TYR A 158 15.78 8.67 -11.72
N PRO A 159 16.51 9.79 -11.60
CA PRO A 159 16.46 10.64 -10.41
C PRO A 159 15.19 11.49 -10.31
N GLY A 160 14.45 11.70 -11.41
CA GLY A 160 13.23 12.51 -11.45
C GLY A 160 11.95 11.70 -11.30
N ILE A 161 10.81 12.29 -11.69
CA ILE A 161 9.49 11.64 -11.70
C ILE A 161 8.99 11.58 -13.13
N LYS A 162 8.61 10.38 -13.60
CA LYS A 162 8.01 10.16 -14.90
C LYS A 162 6.78 11.05 -15.16
N GLY A 163 6.66 11.57 -16.37
CA GLY A 163 5.70 12.56 -16.82
C GLY A 163 5.95 13.99 -16.35
N THR A 164 7.10 14.29 -15.73
CA THR A 164 7.43 15.62 -15.17
C THR A 164 8.75 16.13 -15.74
N ASP A 165 8.73 17.34 -16.29
CA ASP A 165 9.96 18.04 -16.71
C ASP A 165 10.93 18.19 -15.52
N PRO A 166 12.15 17.60 -15.58
CA PRO A 166 13.14 17.70 -14.50
C PRO A 166 13.60 19.14 -14.24
N GLN A 167 13.46 20.04 -15.22
CA GLN A 167 13.75 21.46 -15.00
C GLN A 167 12.81 22.08 -13.98
N LYS A 168 11.57 21.57 -13.84
CA LYS A 168 10.64 22.05 -12.82
C LYS A 168 11.21 21.88 -11.41
N ALA A 169 11.74 20.70 -11.10
CA ALA A 169 12.36 20.41 -9.81
C ALA A 169 13.62 21.26 -9.54
N LEU A 170 14.32 21.68 -10.60
CA LEU A 170 15.47 22.57 -10.50
C LEU A 170 15.07 24.04 -10.35
N SER A 171 13.99 24.49 -10.98
CA SER A 171 13.60 25.90 -11.00
C SER A 171 12.67 26.31 -9.86
N GLN A 172 11.93 25.38 -9.27
CA GLN A 172 11.05 25.63 -8.13
C GLN A 172 11.86 25.79 -6.84
N GLN A 173 11.18 26.23 -5.77
CA GLN A 173 11.77 26.23 -4.43
C GLN A 173 12.37 24.87 -4.04
N SER A 174 13.59 24.92 -3.50
CA SER A 174 14.26 23.78 -2.88
C SER A 174 13.57 23.34 -1.59
N LEU A 175 13.87 22.12 -1.13
CA LEU A 175 13.42 21.62 0.17
C LEU A 175 13.81 22.58 1.31
N ASP A 176 15.01 23.14 1.23
CA ASP A 176 15.57 24.00 2.28
C ASP A 176 14.85 25.36 2.33
N GLU A 177 14.50 25.92 1.17
CA GLU A 177 13.68 27.14 1.08
C GLU A 177 12.25 26.90 1.57
N VAL A 178 11.63 25.78 1.18
CA VAL A 178 10.28 25.40 1.63
C VAL A 178 10.23 25.26 3.15
N ARG A 179 11.24 24.63 3.77
CA ARG A 179 11.35 24.50 5.23
C ARG A 179 11.42 25.86 5.90
N ALA A 180 12.32 26.74 5.43
CA ALA A 180 12.51 28.07 6.01
C ALA A 180 11.25 28.94 5.88
N GLN A 181 10.58 28.89 4.72
CA GLN A 181 9.31 29.60 4.51
C GLN A 181 8.23 29.06 5.44
N THR A 182 8.10 27.73 5.55
CA THR A 182 7.11 27.10 6.43
C THR A 182 7.31 27.47 7.89
N GLU A 183 8.56 27.44 8.37
CA GLU A 183 8.88 27.81 9.76
C GLU A 183 8.49 29.26 10.06
N THR A 184 8.82 30.18 9.16
CA THR A 184 8.47 31.60 9.32
C THR A 184 6.96 31.82 9.25
N LEU A 185 6.28 31.22 8.27
CA LEU A 185 4.83 31.26 8.12
C LEU A 185 4.12 30.78 9.40
N PHE A 186 4.56 29.65 9.95
CA PHE A 186 3.96 29.10 11.18
C PHE A 186 4.29 29.95 12.40
N ALA A 187 5.48 30.53 12.49
CA ALA A 187 5.82 31.45 13.56
C ALA A 187 4.89 32.67 13.56
N ASP A 188 4.66 33.27 12.39
CA ASP A 188 3.84 34.48 12.25
C ASP A 188 2.36 34.20 12.52
N ILE A 189 1.81 33.10 11.96
CA ILE A 189 0.43 32.70 12.26
C ILE A 189 0.24 32.50 13.77
N ARG A 190 1.16 31.74 14.40
CA ARG A 190 1.04 31.45 15.84
C ARG A 190 1.18 32.71 16.68
N ALA A 191 2.13 33.60 16.36
CA ALA A 191 2.30 34.87 17.06
C ALA A 191 1.03 35.72 16.96
N ARG A 192 0.50 35.91 15.75
CA ARG A 192 -0.69 36.72 15.51
C ARG A 192 -1.92 36.18 16.24
N LEU A 193 -2.16 34.88 16.14
CA LEU A 193 -3.28 34.24 16.82
C LEU A 193 -3.12 34.17 18.34
N THR A 194 -1.88 34.10 18.85
CA THR A 194 -1.59 34.22 20.29
C THR A 194 -1.98 35.61 20.79
N ASP A 195 -1.57 36.66 20.08
CA ASP A 195 -1.84 38.05 20.46
C ASP A 195 -3.34 38.38 20.41
N GLU A 196 -4.05 37.93 19.38
CA GLU A 196 -5.46 38.28 19.16
C GLU A 196 -6.44 37.40 19.96
N PHE A 197 -6.16 36.10 20.09
CA PHE A 197 -7.10 35.13 20.68
C PHE A 197 -6.61 34.48 21.97
N GLY A 198 -5.36 34.74 22.37
CA GLY A 198 -4.75 34.16 23.57
C GLY A 198 -4.40 32.68 23.43
N PHE A 199 -4.22 32.18 22.20
CA PHE A 199 -3.89 30.77 21.99
C PHE A 199 -2.48 30.42 22.44
N THR A 200 -2.32 29.22 22.97
CA THR A 200 -1.05 28.59 23.24
C THR A 200 -0.90 27.35 22.36
N TRP A 201 0.35 26.96 22.08
CA TRP A 201 0.66 26.02 21.01
C TRP A 201 1.47 24.83 21.48
N THR A 202 1.16 23.66 20.94
CA THR A 202 1.94 22.44 21.10
C THR A 202 2.29 21.90 19.72
N GLN A 203 3.56 21.52 19.52
CA GLN A 203 3.97 20.84 18.30
C GLN A 203 3.41 19.41 18.33
N VAL A 204 2.79 19.00 17.23
CA VAL A 204 2.17 17.70 17.06
C VAL A 204 2.83 16.98 15.88
N GLY A 205 3.59 15.93 16.20
CA GLY A 205 4.43 15.24 15.22
C GLY A 205 5.72 15.97 14.87
N ASP A 206 6.56 15.25 14.13
CA ASP A 206 7.83 15.74 13.62
C ASP A 206 7.73 15.98 12.11
N GLU A 207 8.71 16.68 11.56
CA GLU A 207 8.89 16.74 10.11
C GLU A 207 9.07 15.32 9.54
N ASP A 208 8.43 15.06 8.39
CA ASP A 208 8.61 13.82 7.64
C ASP A 208 9.06 14.12 6.21
N LEU A 209 10.05 13.36 5.75
CA LEU A 209 10.52 13.36 4.38
C LEU A 209 10.27 11.97 3.79
N ARG A 210 9.42 11.93 2.77
CA ARG A 210 9.12 10.69 2.06
C ARG A 210 9.74 10.74 0.66
N PRO A 211 10.64 9.81 0.30
CA PRO A 211 11.10 9.68 -1.08
C PRO A 211 9.92 9.51 -2.04
N GLU A 212 9.93 10.28 -3.13
CA GLU A 212 8.94 10.14 -4.18
C GLU A 212 9.28 8.94 -5.07
N ARG A 213 8.27 8.35 -5.70
CA ARG A 213 8.50 7.29 -6.69
C ARG A 213 8.79 7.91 -8.04
N ASN A 214 9.76 7.36 -8.77
CA ASN A 214 10.11 7.89 -10.10
C ASN A 214 9.17 7.44 -11.23
N GLY A 215 8.19 6.58 -10.94
CA GLY A 215 7.23 6.07 -11.93
C GLY A 215 7.77 5.01 -12.89
N TYR A 216 9.05 4.61 -12.75
CA TYR A 216 9.68 3.51 -13.48
C TYR A 216 9.94 2.27 -12.62
N GLY A 217 9.54 2.31 -11.34
CA GLY A 217 9.68 1.19 -10.40
C GLY A 217 10.72 1.43 -9.30
N GLY A 218 11.40 2.57 -9.30
CA GLY A 218 12.35 2.99 -8.26
C GLY A 218 11.94 4.28 -7.55
N GLU A 219 12.86 4.76 -6.73
CA GLU A 219 12.74 6.03 -6.01
C GLU A 219 13.38 7.17 -6.80
N SER A 220 12.78 8.34 -6.67
CA SER A 220 13.29 9.63 -7.14
C SER A 220 14.25 10.20 -6.10
N MET A 221 15.11 11.14 -6.52
CA MET A 221 15.87 11.99 -5.59
C MET A 221 15.00 13.11 -4.99
N LEU A 222 13.80 13.32 -5.52
CA LEU A 222 12.83 14.26 -4.99
C LEU A 222 12.07 13.65 -3.81
N VAL A 223 11.66 14.49 -2.88
CA VAL A 223 10.91 14.08 -1.69
C VAL A 223 9.59 14.82 -1.59
N GLU A 224 8.63 14.19 -0.90
CA GLU A 224 7.51 14.88 -0.28
C GLU A 224 7.94 15.32 1.12
N PHE A 225 7.95 16.63 1.34
CA PHE A 225 8.11 17.26 2.62
C PHE A 225 6.74 17.40 3.30
N THR A 226 6.64 16.95 4.55
CA THR A 226 5.55 17.28 5.46
C THR A 226 6.13 17.97 6.69
N SER A 227 5.63 19.16 7.00
CA SER A 227 6.11 19.94 8.15
C SER A 227 5.80 19.25 9.47
N ALA A 228 6.57 19.58 10.52
CA ALA A 228 6.05 19.42 11.88
C ALA A 228 4.74 20.20 12.00
N ALA A 229 3.68 19.57 12.52
CA ALA A 229 2.40 20.23 12.66
C ALA A 229 2.31 20.95 14.02
N TRP A 230 1.42 21.94 14.11
CA TRP A 230 1.19 22.71 15.33
C TRP A 230 -0.29 22.75 15.64
N ALA A 231 -0.63 22.60 16.92
CA ALA A 231 -2.01 22.65 17.39
C ALA A 231 -2.20 23.65 18.52
N THR A 232 -3.36 24.32 18.56
CA THR A 232 -3.76 25.13 19.72
C THR A 232 -4.15 24.24 20.89
N ASN A 233 -3.84 24.67 22.11
CA ASN A 233 -4.28 23.97 23.32
C ASN A 233 -5.72 24.34 23.72
N GLU A 234 -6.19 25.49 23.23
CA GLU A 234 -7.53 25.99 23.47
C GLU A 234 -8.48 25.60 22.33
N PRO A 235 -9.78 25.39 22.65
CA PRO A 235 -10.79 25.09 21.66
C PRO A 235 -11.09 26.31 20.77
N VAL A 236 -11.38 26.05 19.48
CA VAL A 236 -11.86 27.06 18.53
C VAL A 236 -13.32 26.76 18.17
N GLN A 237 -14.22 27.20 19.05
CA GLN A 237 -15.66 26.91 18.98
C GLN A 237 -16.47 28.12 18.52
N GLY A 238 -17.62 27.84 17.91
CA GLY A 238 -18.57 28.85 17.45
C GLY A 238 -18.23 29.41 16.07
N TYR A 239 -19.26 29.60 15.25
CA TYR A 239 -19.12 29.99 13.84
C TYR A 239 -18.31 31.28 13.65
N ASP A 240 -18.67 32.35 14.37
CA ASP A 240 -18.02 33.66 14.21
C ASP A 240 -16.55 33.63 14.64
N ARG A 241 -16.22 32.89 15.71
CA ARG A 241 -14.84 32.73 16.17
C ARG A 241 -14.01 31.94 15.15
N LYS A 242 -14.53 30.85 14.59
CA LYS A 242 -13.84 30.09 13.54
C LYS A 242 -13.58 30.95 12.31
N ARG A 243 -14.56 31.75 11.87
CA ARG A 243 -14.39 32.70 10.76
C ARG A 243 -13.33 33.76 11.05
N ALA A 244 -13.32 34.33 12.26
CA ALA A 244 -12.33 35.32 12.66
C ALA A 244 -10.92 34.74 12.68
N VAL A 245 -10.73 33.54 13.25
CA VAL A 245 -9.44 32.84 13.25
C VAL A 245 -8.95 32.58 11.83
N MET A 246 -9.81 32.03 10.96
CA MET A 246 -9.43 31.75 9.57
C MET A 246 -9.13 33.02 8.77
N ALA A 247 -9.81 34.14 9.04
CA ALA A 247 -9.52 35.41 8.40
C ALA A 247 -8.10 35.90 8.74
N VAL A 248 -7.70 35.83 10.00
CA VAL A 248 -6.34 36.21 10.43
C VAL A 248 -5.29 35.30 9.79
N ILE A 249 -5.54 34.00 9.71
CA ILE A 249 -4.62 33.08 9.00
C ILE A 249 -4.53 33.45 7.52
N SER A 250 -5.66 33.80 6.88
CA SER A 250 -5.70 34.20 5.47
C SER A 250 -4.84 35.43 5.19
N GLU A 251 -4.87 36.43 6.08
CA GLU A 251 -4.00 37.62 5.96
C GLU A 251 -2.52 37.23 6.00
N VAL A 252 -2.13 36.40 6.99
CA VAL A 252 -0.73 35.99 7.14
C VAL A 252 -0.24 35.13 5.96
N VAL A 253 -1.03 34.18 5.46
CA VAL A 253 -0.59 33.34 4.33
C VAL A 253 -0.41 34.17 3.05
N VAL A 254 -1.25 35.20 2.84
CA VAL A 254 -1.12 36.12 1.70
C VAL A 254 0.13 36.99 1.81
N ASP A 255 0.45 37.49 3.00
CA ASP A 255 1.71 38.21 3.26
C ASP A 255 2.95 37.34 2.99
N HIS A 256 2.81 36.02 3.14
CA HIS A 256 3.84 35.02 2.83
C HIS A 256 3.84 34.56 1.36
N GLY A 257 3.04 35.18 0.50
CA GLY A 257 3.02 34.93 -0.95
C GLY A 257 2.21 33.71 -1.38
N LEU A 258 1.38 33.14 -0.49
CA LEU A 258 0.38 32.13 -0.86
C LEU A 258 -0.91 32.84 -1.30
N TRP A 259 -1.82 32.10 -1.94
CA TRP A 259 -3.15 32.62 -2.25
C TRP A 259 -4.05 32.71 -1.01
N ASP A 260 -5.20 33.36 -1.15
CA ASP A 260 -6.22 33.39 -0.11
C ASP A 260 -6.63 31.98 0.33
N LEU A 261 -6.95 31.83 1.61
CA LEU A 261 -7.42 30.55 2.13
C LEU A 261 -8.74 30.13 1.49
N TYR A 262 -8.73 28.93 0.92
CA TYR A 262 -9.88 28.26 0.34
C TYR A 262 -10.53 27.32 1.34
N SER A 263 -11.84 27.43 1.53
CA SER A 263 -12.60 26.52 2.39
C SER A 263 -13.02 25.27 1.63
N PHE A 264 -12.66 24.08 2.13
CA PHE A 264 -13.21 22.82 1.62
C PHE A 264 -14.56 22.46 2.23
N ASN A 265 -14.83 22.94 3.44
CA ASN A 265 -16.00 22.51 4.21
C ASN A 265 -17.28 23.31 3.92
N ASP A 266 -17.18 24.42 3.17
CA ASP A 266 -18.33 25.27 2.85
C ASP A 266 -18.82 25.05 1.40
N PRO A 267 -20.06 24.53 1.19
CA PRO A 267 -20.59 24.26 -0.14
C PRO A 267 -20.79 25.52 -0.99
N ALA A 268 -20.91 26.70 -0.38
CA ALA A 268 -21.12 27.94 -1.11
C ALA A 268 -19.86 28.43 -1.84
N VAL A 269 -18.68 27.97 -1.43
CA VAL A 269 -17.38 28.43 -1.97
C VAL A 269 -16.51 27.30 -2.51
N SER A 270 -16.62 26.08 -1.97
CA SER A 270 -15.72 24.97 -2.30
C SER A 270 -15.96 24.33 -3.67
N GLY A 271 -17.09 24.61 -4.32
CA GLY A 271 -17.51 23.91 -5.55
C GLY A 271 -17.70 22.38 -5.39
N ILE A 272 -17.57 21.85 -4.17
CA ILE A 272 -17.77 20.44 -3.84
C ILE A 272 -19.28 20.20 -3.65
N ASP A 273 -19.75 19.05 -4.13
CA ASP A 273 -21.14 18.63 -3.94
C ASP A 273 -21.52 18.62 -2.45
N PRO A 274 -22.65 19.24 -2.05
CA PRO A 274 -23.07 19.30 -0.64
C PRO A 274 -23.20 17.94 0.04
N ALA A 275 -23.62 16.90 -0.69
CA ALA A 275 -23.73 15.56 -0.11
C ALA A 275 -22.36 14.94 0.15
N MET A 276 -21.34 15.29 -0.64
CA MET A 276 -19.95 14.92 -0.35
C MET A 276 -19.42 15.67 0.87
N ILE A 277 -19.70 16.97 1.00
CA ILE A 277 -19.34 17.75 2.19
C ILE A 277 -19.97 17.16 3.44
N ALA A 278 -21.28 16.85 3.42
CA ALA A 278 -21.95 16.21 4.55
C ALA A 278 -21.33 14.86 4.93
N LYS A 279 -20.85 14.10 3.95
CA LYS A 279 -20.14 12.83 4.19
C LYS A 279 -18.76 13.04 4.83
N LEU A 280 -18.02 14.07 4.44
CA LEU A 280 -16.66 14.35 4.94
C LEU A 280 -16.67 15.07 6.29
N TYR A 281 -17.57 16.02 6.49
CA TYR A 281 -17.58 16.95 7.62
C TYR A 281 -18.78 16.78 8.56
N GLY A 282 -19.67 15.81 8.27
CA GLY A 282 -20.84 15.45 9.09
C GLY A 282 -22.10 16.27 8.80
N SER A 283 -21.99 17.42 8.14
CA SER A 283 -23.10 18.26 7.67
C SER A 283 -22.66 19.09 6.47
N ASP A 284 -23.61 19.55 5.65
CA ASP A 284 -23.39 20.53 4.59
C ASP A 284 -23.54 21.99 5.07
N ASP A 285 -23.95 22.23 6.33
CA ASP A 285 -23.93 23.56 6.95
C ASP A 285 -22.64 23.72 7.80
N PRO A 286 -21.73 24.64 7.45
CA PRO A 286 -20.51 24.90 8.24
C PRO A 286 -20.76 25.19 9.72
N ARG A 287 -21.94 25.67 10.09
CA ARG A 287 -22.30 25.98 11.49
C ARG A 287 -22.42 24.74 12.38
N THR A 288 -22.76 23.60 11.80
CA THR A 288 -23.05 22.34 12.52
C THR A 288 -21.97 21.27 12.29
N GLN A 289 -20.94 21.57 11.51
CA GLN A 289 -19.81 20.67 11.26
C GLN A 289 -18.86 20.59 12.46
N THR A 290 -18.30 19.41 12.67
CA THR A 290 -17.25 19.15 13.68
C THR A 290 -15.84 19.48 13.19
N THR A 291 -15.66 19.58 11.87
CA THR A 291 -14.36 19.84 11.25
C THR A 291 -14.48 20.95 10.21
N TRP A 292 -13.58 21.92 10.29
CA TRP A 292 -13.37 22.94 9.25
C TRP A 292 -11.99 22.74 8.66
N GLU A 293 -11.87 22.77 7.35
CA GLU A 293 -10.62 22.51 6.66
C GLU A 293 -10.44 23.55 5.56
N TYR A 294 -9.31 24.26 5.66
CA TYR A 294 -8.92 25.31 4.72
C TYR A 294 -7.58 24.97 4.11
N TYR A 295 -7.40 25.41 2.87
CA TYR A 295 -6.27 25.11 2.01
C TYR A 295 -5.78 26.36 1.29
N THR A 296 -4.48 26.46 1.08
CA THR A 296 -3.92 27.35 0.06
C THR A 296 -2.58 26.80 -0.46
N GLU A 297 -2.07 27.43 -1.52
CA GLU A 297 -0.83 27.06 -2.18
C GLU A 297 -0.12 28.30 -2.75
N ASN A 298 1.13 28.13 -3.19
CA ASN A 298 1.92 29.16 -3.88
C ASN A 298 2.29 28.78 -5.33
N PHE A 299 1.42 28.04 -6.03
CA PHE A 299 1.69 27.60 -7.41
C PHE A 299 2.19 28.77 -8.29
N PRO A 300 3.28 28.59 -9.06
CA PRO A 300 3.89 27.32 -9.48
C PRO A 300 4.83 26.64 -8.49
N ASP A 301 5.13 27.27 -7.35
CA ASP A 301 5.92 26.67 -6.28
C ASP A 301 5.15 25.55 -5.55
N PRO A 302 5.85 24.67 -4.81
CA PRO A 302 5.27 23.39 -4.38
C PRO A 302 4.59 23.43 -3.02
N LEU A 303 4.63 24.57 -2.30
CA LEU A 303 4.15 24.66 -0.92
C LEU A 303 2.62 24.70 -0.90
N ARG A 304 2.05 23.77 -0.14
CA ARG A 304 0.63 23.69 0.19
C ARG A 304 0.46 23.80 1.68
N PHE A 305 -0.47 24.65 2.11
CA PHE A 305 -0.76 24.92 3.50
C PHE A 305 -2.18 24.49 3.84
N TYR A 306 -2.33 23.87 5.01
CA TYR A 306 -3.60 23.42 5.55
C TYR A 306 -3.82 23.98 6.95
N ALA A 307 -5.02 24.49 7.18
CA ALA A 307 -5.50 24.91 8.49
C ALA A 307 -6.80 24.14 8.80
N THR A 308 -6.79 23.34 9.86
CA THR A 308 -7.91 22.48 10.22
C THR A 308 -8.37 22.79 11.64
N ILE A 309 -9.65 23.11 11.82
CA ILE A 309 -10.26 23.23 13.15
C ILE A 309 -11.08 21.98 13.44
N ASN A 310 -10.78 21.34 14.56
CA ASN A 310 -11.61 20.30 15.15
C ASN A 310 -12.42 20.91 16.29
N ASP A 311 -13.74 20.74 16.27
CA ASP A 311 -14.69 21.31 17.23
C ASP A 311 -15.62 20.22 17.77
N LEU A 312 -15.49 19.93 19.07
CA LEU A 312 -16.30 18.91 19.73
C LEU A 312 -17.70 19.40 20.13
N SER A 313 -17.97 20.71 20.08
CA SER A 313 -19.26 21.28 20.47
C SER A 313 -20.41 20.85 19.54
N ASN A 314 -20.09 20.47 18.30
CA ASN A 314 -21.03 19.95 17.31
C ASN A 314 -21.12 18.41 17.27
N ASP A 315 -20.37 17.70 18.13
CA ASP A 315 -20.36 16.23 18.18
C ASP A 315 -21.55 15.67 18.99
N SER A 316 -22.74 15.69 18.39
CA SER A 316 -23.98 15.29 19.06
C SER A 316 -24.04 13.81 19.48
N ASN A 317 -23.27 12.92 18.84
CA ASN A 317 -23.34 11.47 19.07
C ASN A 317 -22.09 10.88 19.76
N GLY A 318 -21.06 11.69 20.02
CA GLY A 318 -19.81 11.26 20.68
C GLY A 318 -18.84 10.49 19.77
N GLY A 319 -19.21 10.25 18.50
CA GLY A 319 -18.41 9.50 17.55
C GLY A 319 -17.15 10.26 17.16
N PHE A 320 -17.27 11.58 16.97
CA PHE A 320 -16.11 12.40 16.62
C PHE A 320 -15.13 12.51 17.79
N ARG A 321 -15.61 12.71 19.02
CA ARG A 321 -14.79 12.66 20.25
C ARG A 321 -14.00 11.37 20.36
N THR A 322 -14.64 10.22 20.13
CA THR A 322 -13.97 8.91 20.17
C THR A 322 -12.81 8.85 19.16
N ALA A 323 -13.01 9.38 17.94
CA ALA A 323 -11.95 9.45 16.94
C ALA A 323 -10.81 10.40 17.35
N ARG A 324 -11.14 11.56 17.94
CA ARG A 324 -10.16 12.52 18.45
C ARG A 324 -9.36 11.97 19.63
N GLU A 325 -9.96 11.22 20.54
CA GLU A 325 -9.29 10.55 21.66
C GLU A 325 -8.31 9.47 21.16
N ALA A 326 -8.71 8.67 20.17
CA ALA A 326 -7.83 7.71 19.53
C ALA A 326 -6.64 8.39 18.84
N GLN A 327 -6.86 9.56 18.22
CA GLN A 327 -5.80 10.33 17.59
C GLN A 327 -4.86 10.95 18.62
N ASN A 328 -5.38 11.60 19.66
CA ASN A 328 -4.58 12.12 20.79
C ASN A 328 -3.71 11.04 21.42
N ALA A 329 -4.23 9.83 21.63
CA ALA A 329 -3.46 8.72 22.17
C ALA A 329 -2.29 8.28 21.27
N ARG A 330 -2.37 8.55 19.95
CA ARG A 330 -1.30 8.25 18.98
C ARG A 330 -0.27 9.36 18.83
N THR A 331 -0.71 10.61 18.75
CA THR A 331 0.15 11.74 18.35
C THR A 331 0.36 12.78 19.45
N GLY A 332 -0.35 12.67 20.57
CA GLY A 332 -0.37 13.67 21.64
C GLY A 332 -1.15 14.93 21.29
N GLU A 333 -1.79 14.99 20.11
CA GLU A 333 -2.46 16.21 19.67
C GLU A 333 -3.71 16.54 20.50
N PRO A 334 -3.98 17.82 20.79
CA PRO A 334 -5.21 18.23 21.48
C PRO A 334 -6.48 17.70 20.80
N LEU A 335 -7.50 17.36 21.61
CA LEU A 335 -8.74 16.77 21.11
C LEU A 335 -9.53 17.72 20.20
N GLU A 336 -9.45 19.01 20.46
CA GLU A 336 -10.07 20.09 19.70
C GLU A 336 -9.14 21.30 19.64
N GLY A 337 -9.42 22.20 18.70
CA GLY A 337 -8.56 23.34 18.41
C GLY A 337 -8.22 23.45 16.92
N LEU A 338 -7.34 24.39 16.60
CA LEU A 338 -6.78 24.61 15.28
C LEU A 338 -5.49 23.78 15.12
N GLN A 339 -5.29 23.20 13.95
CA GLN A 339 -4.09 22.49 13.52
C GLN A 339 -3.54 23.11 12.23
N LEU A 340 -2.22 23.28 12.18
CA LEU A 340 -1.48 23.83 11.04
C LEU A 340 -0.53 22.78 10.49
N THR A 341 -0.58 22.55 9.18
CA THR A 341 0.32 21.62 8.48
C THR A 341 0.67 22.16 7.10
N ALA A 342 1.90 21.93 6.66
CA ALA A 342 2.35 22.27 5.32
C ALA A 342 2.95 21.04 4.62
N ILE A 343 2.73 20.94 3.31
CA ILE A 343 3.20 19.84 2.48
C ILE A 343 3.78 20.42 1.20
N ALA A 344 4.94 19.91 0.76
CA ALA A 344 5.49 20.20 -0.57
C ALA A 344 5.94 18.91 -1.23
N SER A 345 5.48 18.65 -2.45
CA SER A 345 5.83 17.42 -3.19
C SER A 345 6.86 17.71 -4.27
N GLY A 346 7.68 16.71 -4.57
CA GLY A 346 8.66 16.80 -5.65
C GLY A 346 9.76 17.84 -5.39
N VAL A 347 10.09 18.13 -4.13
CA VAL A 347 11.16 19.08 -3.78
C VAL A 347 12.52 18.40 -3.78
N LEU A 348 13.55 19.13 -4.20
CA LEU A 348 14.94 18.70 -4.22
C LEU A 348 15.71 19.45 -3.14
N SER A 349 16.56 18.78 -2.36
CA SER A 349 17.48 19.48 -1.46
C SER A 349 18.54 20.23 -2.28
N GLU A 350 18.93 21.41 -1.81
CA GLU A 350 19.97 22.20 -2.47
C GLU A 350 21.31 21.44 -2.49
N ALA A 351 21.57 20.61 -1.46
CA ALA A 351 22.76 19.76 -1.39
C ALA A 351 22.82 18.70 -2.50
N ASP A 352 21.66 18.21 -2.95
CA ASP A 352 21.54 17.13 -3.94
C ASP A 352 21.42 17.66 -5.38
N ARG A 353 21.32 18.99 -5.55
CA ARG A 353 21.06 19.65 -6.83
C ARG A 353 22.09 19.32 -7.90
N ALA A 354 23.38 19.35 -7.55
CA ALA A 354 24.46 19.04 -8.48
C ALA A 354 24.46 17.57 -8.89
N GLU A 355 24.21 16.65 -7.95
CA GLU A 355 24.11 15.22 -8.25
C GLU A 355 22.90 14.91 -9.13
N PHE A 356 21.76 15.54 -8.87
CA PHE A 356 20.56 15.42 -9.69
C PHE A 356 20.83 15.83 -11.15
N GLN A 357 21.45 17.00 -11.36
CA GLN A 357 21.81 17.48 -12.69
C GLN A 357 22.82 16.56 -13.39
N GLU A 358 23.79 16.02 -12.65
CA GLU A 358 24.76 15.08 -13.22
C GLU A 358 24.07 13.79 -13.68
N LYS A 359 23.26 13.17 -12.81
CA LYS A 359 22.53 11.95 -13.14
C LYS A 359 21.63 12.13 -14.35
N LEU A 360 20.92 13.26 -14.47
CA LEU A 360 20.04 13.53 -15.61
C LEU A 360 20.73 13.43 -16.98
N LYS A 361 22.05 13.64 -17.05
CA LYS A 361 22.81 13.51 -18.32
C LYS A 361 22.73 12.09 -18.91
N ASP A 362 22.55 11.08 -18.06
CA ASP A 362 22.42 9.68 -18.46
C ASP A 362 20.99 9.30 -18.89
N TYR A 363 20.04 10.26 -18.83
CA TYR A 363 18.62 10.03 -19.10
C TYR A 363 18.04 10.97 -20.17
N PRO A 364 18.62 11.04 -21.39
CA PRO A 364 18.06 11.87 -22.45
C PRO A 364 16.65 11.39 -22.85
N GLY A 365 15.68 12.30 -22.85
CA GLY A 365 14.29 12.01 -23.25
C GLY A 365 13.44 11.30 -22.20
N PHE A 366 13.93 11.18 -20.97
CA PHE A 366 13.08 10.85 -19.83
C PHE A 366 12.38 12.12 -19.37
N GLU A 367 11.04 12.06 -19.36
CA GLU A 367 10.15 13.04 -18.77
C GLU A 367 9.15 12.30 -17.92
#